data_AF-A0A1N6P7Y3-F1
#
_entry.id   AF-A0A1N6P7Y3-F1
#
_cell.length_a   1.000
_cell.length_b   1.000
_cell.length_c   1.000
_cell.angle_alpha   90.00
_cell.angle_beta   90.00
_cell.angle_gamma   90.00
#
_symmetry.space_group_name_H-M   'P 1'
#
loop_
_entity.id
_entity.type
_entity.pdbx_description
1 polymer ?
#
loop_
_entity_poly.entity_id
_entity_poly.type
_entity_poly.pdbx_seq_one_letter_code
_entity_poly.pdbx_strand_id
1 'polypeptide(L)'
;MSAASGINFVAIAHALRKDDVDAAIQLGLLDWGGDAASLVDVLGEADIALLHRVHHERLTALAARDRYRARNARLERWQAERRQRQAESVTTDNKGSPALTGAAAAALARALAKAKR
;
A
#
# COMPACT_ATOMS: atom_id res chain seq x y z
N MET A 1 -7.57 -29.66 6.82
CA MET A 1 -6.17 -30.15 6.83
C MET A 1 -5.43 -29.33 7.86
N SER A 2 -5.21 -29.91 9.04
CA SER A 2 -4.75 -29.20 10.24
C SER A 2 -3.24 -28.96 10.17
N ALA A 3 -2.81 -27.73 9.88
CA ALA A 3 -1.41 -27.32 9.84
C ALA A 3 -0.75 -27.26 11.24
N ALA A 4 -1.51 -27.51 12.31
CA ALA A 4 -1.02 -27.40 13.68
C ALA A 4 -0.06 -28.53 14.10
N SER A 5 0.06 -29.63 13.33
CA SER A 5 0.80 -30.83 13.77
C SER A 5 2.34 -30.71 13.76
N GLY A 6 2.92 -29.54 13.47
CA GLY A 6 4.37 -29.35 13.39
C GLY A 6 4.94 -28.10 14.09
N ILE A 7 4.10 -27.24 14.69
CA ILE A 7 4.56 -25.99 15.29
C ILE A 7 5.01 -26.23 16.73
N ASN A 8 6.28 -25.93 17.02
CA ASN A 8 6.81 -26.01 18.38
C ASN A 8 6.60 -24.68 19.13
N PHE A 9 5.43 -24.55 19.75
CA PHE A 9 5.02 -23.34 20.48
C PHE A 9 5.95 -22.97 21.65
N VAL A 10 6.56 -23.96 22.31
CA VAL A 10 7.53 -23.73 23.39
C VAL A 10 8.79 -23.07 22.86
N ALA A 11 9.29 -23.52 21.71
CA ALA A 11 10.45 -22.93 21.05
C ALA A 11 10.16 -21.50 20.58
N ILE A 12 8.97 -21.25 20.01
CA ILE A 12 8.52 -19.91 19.63
C ILE A 12 8.48 -18.98 20.85
N ALA A 13 7.82 -19.40 21.93
CA ALA A 13 7.72 -18.58 23.14
C ALA A 13 9.10 -18.26 23.73
N HIS A 14 10.03 -19.23 23.73
CA HIS A 14 11.40 -19.00 24.15
C HIS A 14 12.15 -18.00 23.26
N ALA A 15 11.98 -18.05 21.94
CA ALA A 15 12.55 -17.05 21.02
C ALA A 15 11.97 -15.65 21.28
N LEU A 16 10.64 -15.54 21.45
CA LEU A 16 9.97 -14.28 21.75
C LEU A 16 10.41 -13.66 23.08
N ARG A 17 10.63 -14.47 24.13
CA ARG A 17 11.18 -13.97 25.40
C ARG A 17 12.58 -13.40 25.29
N LYS A 18 13.35 -13.82 24.27
CA LYS A 18 14.67 -13.27 23.94
C LYS A 18 14.60 -12.10 22.95
N ASP A 19 13.40 -11.64 22.62
CA ASP A 19 13.12 -10.64 21.58
C ASP A 19 13.62 -11.05 20.18
N ASP A 20 13.81 -12.36 19.97
CA ASP A 20 14.24 -12.92 18.67
C ASP A 20 13.01 -13.25 17.82
N VAL A 21 12.43 -12.19 17.24
CA VAL A 21 11.23 -12.28 16.40
C VAL A 21 11.52 -13.05 15.11
N ASP A 22 12.72 -12.94 14.55
CA ASP A 22 13.09 -13.63 13.31
C ASP A 22 13.13 -15.14 13.53
N ALA A 23 13.76 -15.61 14.62
CA ALA A 23 13.73 -17.03 14.96
C ALA A 23 12.30 -17.52 15.22
N ALA A 24 11.46 -16.73 15.90
CA ALA A 24 10.06 -17.07 16.11
C ALA A 24 9.30 -17.23 14.78
N ILE A 25 9.54 -16.36 13.80
CA ILE A 25 8.96 -16.48 12.45
C ILE A 25 9.43 -17.74 11.74
N GLN A 26 10.73 -18.07 11.80
CA GLN A 26 11.28 -19.31 11.20
C GLN A 26 10.68 -20.57 11.84
N LEU A 27 10.28 -20.49 13.11
CA LEU A 27 9.63 -21.57 13.84
C LEU A 27 8.12 -21.68 13.56
N GLY A 28 7.56 -20.82 12.70
CA GLY A 28 6.17 -20.89 12.27
C GLY A 28 5.23 -19.96 13.03
N LEU A 29 5.71 -18.87 13.64
CA LEU A 29 4.86 -17.88 14.33
C LEU A 29 3.70 -17.38 13.43
N LEU A 30 3.96 -17.14 12.14
CA LEU A 30 2.97 -16.63 11.20
C LEU A 30 2.04 -17.71 10.62
N ASP A 31 2.40 -18.98 10.78
CA ASP A 31 1.61 -20.13 10.32
C ASP A 31 0.59 -20.58 11.39
N TRP A 32 0.72 -20.06 12.62
CA TRP A 32 -0.22 -20.30 13.69
C TRP A 32 -1.57 -19.63 13.41
N GLY A 33 -2.65 -20.40 13.51
CA GLY A 33 -4.01 -19.94 13.22
C GLY A 33 -4.62 -18.97 14.24
N GLY A 34 -3.90 -18.58 15.29
CA GLY A 34 -4.37 -17.63 16.30
C GLY A 34 -5.24 -18.21 17.41
N ASP A 35 -5.44 -19.53 17.44
CA ASP A 35 -6.17 -20.19 18.53
C ASP A 35 -5.30 -20.28 19.79
N ALA A 36 -5.58 -19.40 20.74
CA ALA A 36 -4.89 -19.33 22.03
C ALA A 36 -5.42 -20.35 23.04
N ALA A 37 -6.67 -20.81 22.90
CA ALA A 37 -7.30 -21.71 23.87
C ALA A 37 -6.65 -23.09 23.84
N SER A 38 -6.24 -23.57 22.67
CA SER A 38 -5.51 -24.84 22.52
C SER A 38 -4.07 -24.82 23.05
N LEU A 39 -3.54 -23.65 23.45
CA LEU A 39 -2.18 -23.51 23.96
C LEU A 39 -2.08 -23.50 25.49
N VAL A 40 -3.21 -23.47 26.22
CA VAL A 40 -3.26 -23.34 27.69
C VAL A 40 -2.57 -24.51 28.39
N ASP A 41 -2.61 -25.71 27.80
CA ASP A 41 -1.94 -26.91 28.34
C ASP A 41 -0.44 -26.98 27.99
N VAL A 42 0.04 -26.11 27.10
CA VAL A 42 1.42 -26.14 26.56
C VAL A 42 2.25 -24.96 27.03
N LEU A 43 1.63 -23.79 27.21
CA LEU A 43 2.28 -22.52 27.53
C LEU A 43 1.62 -21.86 28.73
N GLY A 44 2.39 -21.09 29.48
CA GLY A 44 1.84 -20.19 30.50
C GLY A 44 1.08 -19.02 29.88
N GLU A 45 0.11 -18.46 30.61
CA GLU A 45 -0.74 -17.36 30.16
C GLU A 45 0.07 -16.15 29.59
N ALA A 46 1.18 -15.80 30.24
CA ALA A 46 2.05 -14.72 29.79
C ALA A 46 2.70 -15.00 28.42
N ASP A 47 3.10 -16.25 28.16
CA ASP A 47 3.69 -16.66 26.88
C ASP A 47 2.62 -16.68 25.78
N ILE A 48 1.40 -17.14 26.11
CA ILE A 48 0.26 -17.12 25.18
C ILE A 48 -0.08 -15.68 24.79
N ALA A 49 -0.14 -14.77 25.78
CA ALA A 49 -0.41 -13.36 25.54
C ALA A 49 0.68 -12.70 24.68
N LEU A 50 1.97 -13.00 24.96
CA LEU A 50 3.09 -12.51 24.18
C LEU A 50 3.03 -13.01 22.72
N LEU A 51 2.84 -14.31 22.54
CA LEU A 51 2.74 -14.95 21.23
C LEU A 51 1.58 -14.34 20.42
N HIS A 52 0.40 -14.23 21.02
CA HIS A 52 -0.78 -13.62 20.38
C HIS A 52 -0.52 -12.17 19.96
N ARG A 53 0.06 -11.36 20.85
CA ARG A 53 0.37 -9.95 20.57
C ARG A 53 1.32 -9.83 19.39
N VAL A 54 2.47 -10.51 19.44
CA VAL A 54 3.50 -10.41 18.40
C VAL A 54 2.97 -10.91 17.06
N HIS A 55 2.28 -12.05 17.05
CA HIS A 55 1.63 -12.59 15.85
C HIS A 55 0.72 -11.55 15.19
N HIS A 56 -0.19 -10.95 15.98
CA HIS A 56 -1.15 -9.97 15.47
C HIS A 56 -0.47 -8.70 14.94
N GLU A 57 0.53 -8.18 15.66
CA GLU A 57 1.32 -7.04 15.22
C GLU A 57 2.02 -7.31 13.88
N ARG A 58 2.60 -8.50 13.70
CA ARG A 58 3.30 -8.87 12.46
C ARG A 58 2.34 -8.96 11.28
N LEU A 59 1.21 -9.65 11.44
CA LEU A 59 0.20 -9.72 10.38
C LEU A 59 -0.33 -8.33 9.99
N THR A 60 -0.55 -7.47 10.99
CA THR A 60 -0.99 -6.09 10.76
C THR A 60 0.05 -5.28 9.97
N ALA A 61 1.32 -5.42 10.32
CA ALA A 61 2.42 -4.75 9.62
C ALA A 61 2.55 -5.23 8.16
N LEU A 62 2.43 -6.54 7.92
CA LEU A 62 2.45 -7.11 6.57
C LEU A 62 1.26 -6.60 5.73
N ALA A 63 0.05 -6.61 6.28
CA ALA A 63 -1.13 -6.08 5.61
C ALA A 63 -1.00 -4.56 5.31
N ALA A 64 -0.35 -3.78 6.18
CA ALA A 64 -0.05 -2.37 5.92
C ALA A 64 0.94 -2.21 4.76
N ARG A 65 2.01 -3.01 4.74
CA ARG A 65 3.00 -3.02 3.65
C ARG A 65 2.37 -3.37 2.30
N ASP A 66 1.47 -4.34 2.28
CA ASP A 66 0.79 -4.74 1.05
C ASP A 66 -0.16 -3.67 0.52
N ARG A 67 -0.90 -2.99 1.41
CA ARG A 67 -1.71 -1.81 1.04
C ARG A 67 -0.86 -0.70 0.45
N TYR A 68 0.30 -0.43 1.03
CA TYR A 68 1.25 0.55 0.51
C TYR A 68 1.73 0.18 -0.90
N ARG A 69 2.15 -1.06 -1.11
CA ARG A 69 2.57 -1.58 -2.43
C ARG A 69 1.46 -1.47 -3.47
N ALA A 70 0.23 -1.86 -3.11
CA ALA A 70 -0.92 -1.75 -4.00
C ALA A 70 -1.25 -0.30 -4.38
N ARG A 71 -1.11 0.64 -3.43
CA ARG A 71 -1.27 2.07 -3.69
C ARG A 71 -0.20 2.57 -4.66
N ASN A 72 1.07 2.24 -4.44
CA ASN A 72 2.15 2.67 -5.32
C ASN A 72 1.96 2.15 -6.75
N ALA A 73 1.62 0.86 -6.91
CA ALA A 73 1.35 0.28 -8.23
C ALA A 73 0.20 1.01 -8.96
N ARG A 74 -0.84 1.48 -8.24
CA ARG A 74 -1.89 2.32 -8.84
C ARG A 74 -1.37 3.68 -9.30
N LEU A 75 -0.57 4.34 -8.46
CA LEU A 75 0.00 5.65 -8.79
C LEU A 75 0.96 5.59 -9.97
N GLU A 76 1.78 4.54 -10.04
CA GLU A 76 2.69 4.29 -11.16
C GLU A 76 1.91 4.14 -12.47
N ARG A 77 0.81 3.37 -12.47
CA ARG A 77 -0.08 3.25 -13.63
C ARG A 77 -0.65 4.60 -14.06
N TRP A 78 -1.17 5.39 -13.12
CA TRP A 78 -1.70 6.72 -13.42
C TRP A 78 -0.64 7.68 -13.94
N GLN A 79 0.58 7.63 -13.40
CA GLN A 79 1.69 8.45 -13.89
C GLN A 79 2.13 8.04 -15.29
N ALA A 80 2.11 6.74 -15.62
CA ALA A 80 2.39 6.26 -16.97
C ALA A 80 1.36 6.76 -17.97
N GLU A 81 0.07 6.64 -17.64
CA GLU A 81 -1.04 7.12 -18.48
C GLU A 81 -0.98 8.65 -18.69
N ARG A 82 -0.71 9.43 -17.64
CA ARG A 82 -0.53 10.89 -17.77
C ARG A 82 0.65 11.24 -18.67
N ARG A 83 1.78 10.54 -18.55
CA ARG A 83 2.94 10.76 -19.42
C ARG A 83 2.62 10.45 -20.88
N GLN A 84 1.86 9.38 -21.16
CA GLN A 84 1.39 9.06 -22.52
C GLN A 84 0.50 10.18 -23.07
N ARG A 85 -0.51 10.63 -22.31
CA ARG A 85 -1.38 11.74 -22.72
C ARG A 85 -0.62 13.04 -22.96
N GLN A 86 0.38 13.34 -22.13
CA GLN A 86 1.24 14.52 -22.34
C GLN A 86 2.09 14.39 -23.61
N ALA A 87 2.66 13.23 -23.89
CA ALA A 87 3.38 12.99 -25.14
C ALA A 87 2.46 13.15 -26.36
N GLU A 88 1.24 12.61 -26.30
CA GLU A 88 0.22 12.79 -27.35
C GLU A 88 -0.16 14.27 -27.53
N SER A 89 -0.42 15.01 -26.46
CA SER A 89 -0.78 16.43 -26.56
C SER A 89 0.34 17.30 -27.16
N VAL A 90 1.60 17.03 -26.80
CA VAL A 90 2.76 17.72 -27.38
C VAL A 90 2.84 17.47 -28.89
N THR A 91 2.48 16.27 -29.36
CA THR A 91 2.45 15.99 -30.81
C THR A 91 1.29 16.68 -31.53
N THR A 92 0.16 16.93 -30.86
CA THR A 92 -0.98 17.64 -31.47
C THR A 92 -0.80 19.15 -31.53
N ASP A 93 -0.18 19.78 -30.53
CA ASP A 93 0.05 21.24 -30.51
C ASP A 93 1.03 21.72 -31.60
N ASN A 94 1.86 20.81 -32.13
CA ASN A 94 2.73 21.11 -33.26
C ASN A 94 1.99 21.17 -34.62
N LYS A 95 0.70 20.80 -34.64
CA LYS A 95 -0.20 21.14 -35.75
C LYS A 95 -0.79 22.52 -35.46
N GLY A 96 -0.15 23.53 -36.05
CA GLY A 96 -0.36 24.96 -35.83
C GLY A 96 -1.74 25.37 -35.32
N SER A 97 -1.73 26.19 -34.25
CA SER A 97 -2.94 26.74 -33.66
C SER A 97 -3.89 27.27 -34.74
N PRO A 98 -5.17 26.86 -34.73
CA PRO A 98 -6.12 27.37 -35.70
C PRO A 98 -6.16 28.89 -35.59
N ALA A 99 -5.94 29.57 -36.71
CA ALA A 99 -5.97 31.02 -36.76
C ALA A 99 -7.30 31.51 -36.18
N LEU A 100 -7.23 32.46 -35.25
CA LEU A 100 -8.41 33.04 -34.64
C LEU A 100 -9.35 33.54 -35.75
N THR A 101 -10.62 33.14 -35.72
CA THR A 101 -11.59 33.64 -36.69
C THR A 101 -11.74 35.15 -36.52
N GLY A 102 -11.89 35.89 -37.63
CA GLY A 102 -11.91 37.36 -37.60
C GLY A 102 -12.98 37.94 -36.66
N ALA A 103 -14.10 37.24 -36.48
CA ALA A 103 -15.15 37.62 -35.53
C ALA A 103 -14.70 37.55 -34.07
N ALA A 104 -13.92 36.53 -33.70
CA ALA A 104 -13.38 36.39 -32.34
C ALA A 104 -12.34 37.48 -32.03
N ALA A 105 -11.49 37.82 -33.00
CA ALA A 105 -10.52 38.90 -32.86
C ALA A 105 -11.20 40.28 -32.67
N ALA A 106 -12.26 40.54 -33.43
CA ALA A 106 -13.03 41.78 -33.32
C ALA A 106 -13.78 41.91 -31.98
N ALA A 107 -14.30 40.80 -31.42
CA ALA A 107 -14.93 40.81 -30.11
C ALA A 107 -13.93 41.11 -28.98
N LEU A 108 -12.73 40.54 -29.06
CA LEU A 108 -11.65 40.76 -28.09
C LEU A 108 -11.15 42.22 -28.14
N ALA A 109 -11.00 42.79 -29.34
CA ALA A 109 -10.63 44.20 -29.50
C ALA A 109 -11.65 45.16 -28.85
N ARG A 110 -12.96 44.89 -28.98
CA ARG A 110 -14.00 45.69 -28.33
C ARG A 110 -13.98 45.54 -26.80
N ALA A 111 -13.74 44.33 -26.30
CA ALA A 111 -13.62 44.08 -24.86
C ALA A 111 -12.43 44.83 -24.25
N LEU A 112 -11.26 44.83 -24.92
CA LEU A 112 -10.09 45.61 -24.51
C LEU A 112 -10.34 47.11 -24.55
N ALA A 113 -11.02 47.62 -25.60
CA ALA A 113 -11.37 49.02 -25.69
C ALA A 113 -12.34 49.48 -24.59
N LYS A 114 -13.25 48.59 -24.15
CA LYS A 114 -14.15 48.85 -23.02
C LYS A 114 -13.44 48.79 -21.67
N ALA A 115 -12.43 47.95 -21.50
CA ALA A 115 -11.66 47.83 -20.26
C ALA A 115 -10.65 48.98 -20.06
N LYS A 116 -10.22 49.64 -21.14
CA LYS A 116 -9.33 50.82 -21.10
C LYS A 116 -10.08 52.15 -21.01
N ARG A 117 -11.41 52.14 -20.98
CA ARG A 117 -12.28 53.32 -20.94
C ARG A 117 -12.89 53.47 -19.56
#